data_AF-A0A661CTG9-F1
#
_entry.id   AF-A0A661CTG9-F1
#
_cell.length_a   1.000
_cell.length_b   1.000
_cell.length_c   1.000
_cell.angle_alpha   90.00
_cell.angle_beta   90.00
_cell.angle_gamma   90.00
#
_symmetry.space_group_name_H-M   'P 1'
#
loop_
_entity.id
_entity.type
_entity.pdbx_description
1 polymer ?
#
loop_
_entity_poly.entity_id
_entity_poly.type
_entity_poly.pdbx_seq_one_letter_code
_entity_poly.pdbx_strand_id
1 'polypeptide(L)'
;GDAVVESIVGQTLGAWVNKHGGLLKNIRSHISGAADLYSGSLGHGAVSTYPDLPFLQWQFTYEQSGETVYHDNPATYLECAALLYDVFETYAKLNPDCRNDTKVSWSDIADKVAWIFSQEGNKWDRAGVWKLCSQNGNFGTAEEIPEYDSDAWNDQCSNFGDLDSGSDGLELEVHRFYRAASYHIHYVLRDLLPTHGVMVV
;
A
#
# COMPACT_ATOMS: atom_id res chain seq x y z
N GLY A 1 15.70 21.78 16.68
CA GLY A 1 15.87 20.40 16.22
C GLY A 1 15.19 20.21 14.89
N ASP A 2 13.91 20.51 14.84
CA ASP A 2 13.02 20.14 13.71
C ASP A 2 13.28 20.89 12.39
N ALA A 3 13.56 22.19 12.45
CA ALA A 3 13.83 22.98 11.23
C ALA A 3 15.09 22.56 10.46
N VAL A 4 16.06 21.91 11.13
CA VAL A 4 17.30 21.43 10.49
C VAL A 4 17.06 20.09 9.82
N VAL A 5 16.23 19.23 10.42
CA VAL A 5 15.84 17.94 9.84
C VAL A 5 14.95 18.15 8.63
N GLU A 6 13.95 19.04 8.70
CA GLU A 6 13.13 19.44 7.54
C GLU A 6 13.98 20.02 6.41
N SER A 7 14.98 20.84 6.73
CA SER A 7 15.92 21.42 5.76
C SER A 7 16.79 20.36 5.09
N ILE A 8 17.34 19.41 5.84
CA ILE A 8 18.27 18.40 5.29
C ILE A 8 17.50 17.35 4.48
N VAL A 9 16.36 16.90 4.98
CA VAL A 9 15.45 15.97 4.29
C VAL A 9 14.91 16.64 3.02
N GLY A 10 14.45 17.90 3.11
CA GLY A 10 13.97 18.67 1.97
C GLY A 10 15.03 18.94 0.90
N GLN A 11 16.28 19.22 1.27
CA GLN A 11 17.37 19.48 0.31
C GLN A 11 17.86 18.20 -0.40
N THR A 12 18.01 17.10 0.33
CA THR A 12 18.47 15.83 -0.25
C THR A 12 17.40 15.17 -1.14
N LEU A 13 16.14 15.21 -0.73
CA LEU A 13 15.00 14.76 -1.55
C LEU A 13 14.73 15.70 -2.73
N GLY A 14 14.79 17.02 -2.54
CA GLY A 14 14.60 18.00 -3.62
C GLY A 14 15.64 17.86 -4.74
N ALA A 15 16.89 17.55 -4.38
CA ALA A 15 17.94 17.25 -5.35
C ALA A 15 17.70 15.91 -6.09
N TRP A 16 17.17 14.89 -5.41
CA TRP A 16 16.86 13.59 -6.02
C TRP A 16 15.64 13.66 -6.95
N VAL A 17 14.56 14.34 -6.55
CA VAL A 17 13.37 14.58 -7.38
C VAL A 17 13.74 15.38 -8.63
N ASN A 18 14.63 16.37 -8.54
CA ASN A 18 15.12 17.07 -9.73
C ASN A 18 16.03 16.20 -10.62
N LYS A 19 16.76 15.24 -10.03
CA LYS A 19 17.70 14.38 -10.76
C LYS A 19 17.03 13.17 -11.42
N HIS A 20 15.93 12.66 -10.87
CA HIS A 20 15.24 11.45 -11.32
C HIS A 20 13.76 11.66 -11.69
N GLY A 21 13.13 12.74 -11.24
CA GLY A 21 11.71 13.09 -11.45
C GLY A 21 11.45 14.01 -12.64
N GLY A 22 12.26 13.91 -13.69
CA GLY A 22 12.09 14.67 -14.92
C GLY A 22 10.93 14.15 -15.78
N LEU A 23 9.67 14.21 -15.31
CA LEU A 23 8.45 14.44 -16.11
C LEU A 23 7.18 14.48 -15.22
N LEU A 24 7.02 15.47 -14.34
CA LEU A 24 5.72 15.79 -13.73
C LEU A 24 4.78 16.43 -14.76
N LYS A 25 4.31 15.65 -15.74
CA LYS A 25 3.25 16.09 -16.66
C LYS A 25 1.87 15.79 -16.05
N ASN A 26 1.19 16.88 -15.71
CA ASN A 26 -0.23 17.01 -15.32
C ASN A 26 -1.12 15.81 -15.66
N ILE A 27 -1.39 14.95 -14.68
CA ILE A 27 -2.49 13.97 -14.74
C ILE A 27 -3.86 14.68 -14.58
N ARG A 28 -3.86 15.89 -14.00
CA ARG A 28 -5.08 16.68 -13.71
C ARG A 28 -5.90 17.06 -14.95
N SER A 29 -5.32 17.17 -16.15
CA SER A 29 -6.07 17.61 -17.34
C SER A 29 -6.95 16.52 -17.98
N HIS A 30 -6.83 15.27 -17.57
CA HIS A 30 -7.60 14.15 -18.14
C HIS A 30 -8.82 13.72 -17.30
N ILE A 31 -9.07 14.39 -16.16
CA ILE A 31 -10.07 13.95 -15.17
C ILE A 31 -11.45 14.57 -15.43
N SER A 32 -11.53 15.77 -16.01
CA SER A 32 -12.81 16.51 -16.15
C SER A 32 -13.68 16.11 -17.34
N GLY A 33 -13.25 15.17 -18.19
CA GLY A 33 -13.90 14.86 -19.49
C GLY A 33 -14.42 13.44 -19.69
N ALA A 34 -14.43 12.59 -18.67
CA ALA A 34 -14.75 11.15 -18.81
C ALA A 34 -16.18 10.78 -18.35
N ALA A 35 -17.06 11.75 -18.13
CA ALA A 35 -18.38 11.51 -17.53
C ALA A 35 -19.41 10.82 -18.46
N ASP A 36 -19.23 10.86 -19.79
CA ASP A 36 -20.27 10.42 -20.76
C ASP A 36 -20.03 9.05 -21.41
N LEU A 37 -19.03 8.28 -20.99
CA LEU A 37 -18.71 6.99 -21.61
C LEU A 37 -18.94 5.84 -20.62
N TYR A 38 -19.95 5.00 -20.95
CA TYR A 38 -20.27 3.68 -20.39
C TYR A 38 -21.33 3.62 -19.26
N SER A 39 -22.58 3.98 -19.59
CA SER A 39 -23.79 3.71 -18.79
C SER A 39 -24.24 2.23 -18.74
N GLY A 40 -23.31 1.27 -18.80
CA GLY A 40 -23.66 -0.13 -19.08
C GLY A 40 -23.13 -1.20 -18.14
N SER A 41 -22.11 -0.92 -17.32
CA SER A 41 -21.54 -1.92 -16.42
C SER A 41 -21.27 -1.33 -15.04
N LEU A 42 -22.05 -1.74 -14.05
CA LEU A 42 -21.81 -1.56 -12.61
C LEU A 42 -20.60 -2.38 -12.16
N GLY A 43 -19.42 -2.08 -12.70
CA GLY A 43 -18.17 -2.76 -12.41
C GLY A 43 -17.01 -2.09 -13.14
N HIS A 44 -16.23 -1.30 -12.41
CA HIS A 44 -14.84 -0.88 -12.71
C HIS A 44 -14.51 -0.15 -14.03
N GLY A 45 -15.43 0.05 -14.97
CA GLY A 45 -15.09 0.40 -16.35
C GLY A 45 -15.03 1.89 -16.76
N ALA A 46 -15.66 2.82 -16.05
CA ALA A 46 -15.80 4.22 -16.52
C ALA A 46 -14.81 5.21 -15.91
N VAL A 47 -13.99 4.79 -14.94
CA VAL A 47 -12.86 5.57 -14.44
C VAL A 47 -11.59 4.79 -14.77
N SER A 48 -11.08 4.97 -15.98
CA SER A 48 -9.77 4.47 -16.43
C SER A 48 -8.60 5.17 -15.72
N THR A 49 -8.85 5.72 -14.52
CA THR A 49 -7.94 6.51 -13.70
C THR A 49 -8.11 6.04 -12.26
N TYR A 50 -7.50 4.89 -11.95
CA TYR A 50 -7.35 4.28 -10.61
C TYR A 50 -7.91 5.13 -9.45
N PRO A 51 -9.20 5.00 -9.09
CA PRO A 51 -9.81 5.80 -8.02
C PRO A 51 -9.14 5.57 -6.67
N ASP A 52 -8.33 4.51 -6.55
CA ASP A 52 -7.60 4.10 -5.35
C ASP A 52 -6.16 4.65 -5.31
N LEU A 53 -5.81 5.66 -6.10
CA LEU A 53 -4.46 6.25 -5.99
C LEU A 53 -4.35 7.03 -4.66
N PRO A 54 -3.31 6.77 -3.84
CA PRO A 54 -3.23 7.32 -2.47
C PRO A 54 -3.26 8.85 -2.38
N PHE A 55 -2.86 9.55 -3.44
CA PHE A 55 -2.80 11.02 -3.46
C PHE A 55 -4.10 11.68 -3.96
N LEU A 56 -5.08 10.91 -4.42
CA LEU A 56 -6.28 11.45 -5.06
C LEU A 56 -7.35 11.86 -4.03
N GLN A 57 -7.95 13.01 -4.30
CA GLN A 57 -9.22 13.42 -3.72
C GLN A 57 -10.22 13.56 -4.85
N TRP A 58 -11.38 12.91 -4.73
CA TRP A 58 -12.38 12.87 -5.79
C TRP A 58 -13.78 12.73 -5.20
N GLN A 59 -14.78 13.00 -6.02
CA GLN A 59 -16.17 12.84 -5.62
C GLN A 59 -17.01 12.39 -6.81
N PHE A 60 -18.14 11.77 -6.53
CA PHE A 60 -19.14 11.44 -7.53
C PHE A 60 -20.54 11.67 -6.98
N THR A 61 -21.49 11.91 -7.87
CA THR A 61 -22.90 12.12 -7.52
C THR A 61 -23.73 11.00 -8.13
N TYR A 62 -24.52 10.31 -7.32
CA TYR A 62 -25.46 9.31 -7.81
C TYR A 62 -26.58 9.98 -8.60
N GLU A 63 -26.80 9.54 -9.85
CA GLU A 63 -27.85 10.09 -10.70
C GLU A 63 -29.26 9.92 -10.10
N GLN A 64 -29.50 8.80 -9.40
CA GLN A 64 -30.82 8.43 -8.90
C GLN A 64 -31.20 9.15 -7.60
N SER A 65 -30.27 9.29 -6.66
CA SER A 65 -30.52 9.95 -5.37
C SER A 65 -30.10 11.42 -5.34
N GLY A 66 -29.24 11.84 -6.27
CA GLY A 66 -28.57 13.14 -6.23
C GLY A 66 -27.54 13.26 -5.09
N GLU A 67 -27.25 12.16 -4.38
CA GLU A 67 -26.29 12.12 -3.28
C GLU A 67 -24.86 12.21 -3.82
N THR A 68 -24.06 13.12 -3.25
CA THR A 68 -22.64 13.26 -3.58
C THR A 68 -21.80 12.59 -2.51
N VAL A 69 -20.94 11.67 -2.94
CA VAL A 69 -19.95 11.00 -2.09
C VAL A 69 -18.58 11.62 -2.36
N TYR A 70 -17.88 12.02 -1.30
CA TYR A 70 -16.54 12.56 -1.35
C TYR A 70 -15.53 11.53 -0.82
N HIS A 71 -14.40 11.40 -1.51
CA HIS A 71 -13.31 10.50 -1.17
C HIS A 71 -12.02 11.30 -0.99
N ASP A 72 -11.41 11.15 0.19
CA ASP A 72 -10.08 11.63 0.53
C ASP A 72 -9.16 10.43 0.71
N ASN A 73 -8.52 9.97 -0.37
CA ASN A 73 -7.63 8.82 -0.28
C ASN A 73 -6.44 9.11 0.64
N PRO A 74 -5.75 10.26 0.58
CA PRO A 74 -4.64 10.53 1.51
C PRO A 74 -5.02 10.33 2.97
N ALA A 75 -6.16 10.88 3.40
CA ALA A 75 -6.65 10.73 4.77
C ALA A 75 -7.00 9.27 5.09
N THR A 76 -7.71 8.59 4.19
CA THR A 76 -8.14 7.20 4.37
C THR A 76 -6.95 6.25 4.46
N TYR A 77 -5.96 6.40 3.57
CA TYR A 77 -4.75 5.58 3.57
C TYR A 77 -3.91 5.80 4.83
N LEU A 78 -3.84 7.05 5.32
CA LEU A 78 -3.14 7.37 6.57
C LEU A 78 -3.84 6.74 7.78
N GLU A 79 -5.16 6.78 7.84
CA GLU A 79 -5.95 6.10 8.88
C GLU A 79 -5.71 4.59 8.85
N CYS A 80 -5.77 3.97 7.66
CA CYS A 80 -5.48 2.54 7.51
C CYS A 80 -4.04 2.20 7.93
N ALA A 81 -3.07 3.05 7.61
CA ALA A 81 -1.68 2.84 8.03
C ALA A 81 -1.51 2.91 9.56
N ALA A 82 -2.23 3.80 10.25
CA ALA A 82 -2.24 3.86 11.71
C ALA A 82 -2.81 2.58 12.33
N LEU A 83 -3.92 2.07 11.79
CA LEU A 83 -4.52 0.82 12.24
C LEU A 83 -3.59 -0.39 12.00
N LEU A 84 -2.91 -0.44 10.84
CA LEU A 84 -1.92 -1.48 10.56
C LEU A 84 -0.73 -1.40 11.51
N TYR A 85 -0.25 -0.20 11.84
CA TYR A 85 0.78 0.00 12.85
C TYR A 85 0.37 -0.60 14.20
N ASP A 86 -0.87 -0.36 14.65
CA ASP A 86 -1.38 -0.92 15.91
C ASP A 86 -1.48 -2.46 15.90
N VAL A 87 -1.84 -3.05 14.76
CA VAL A 87 -1.83 -4.50 14.56
C VAL A 87 -0.41 -5.05 14.74
N PHE A 88 0.59 -4.45 14.11
CA PHE A 88 1.99 -4.89 14.23
C PHE A 88 2.56 -4.65 15.63
N GLU A 89 2.23 -3.53 16.28
CA GLU A 89 2.59 -3.28 17.68
C GLU A 89 1.99 -4.33 18.63
N THR A 90 0.72 -4.70 18.42
CA THR A 90 0.06 -5.74 19.21
C THR A 90 0.71 -7.09 18.96
N TYR A 91 0.98 -7.43 17.71
CA TYR A 91 1.68 -8.66 17.35
C TYR A 91 3.07 -8.75 17.99
N ALA A 92 3.86 -7.68 17.92
CA ALA A 92 5.21 -7.63 18.50
C ALA A 92 5.20 -7.71 20.04
N LYS A 93 4.16 -7.20 20.71
CA LYS A 93 3.98 -7.36 22.17
C LYS A 93 3.68 -8.81 22.56
N LEU A 94 2.89 -9.51 21.75
CA LEU A 94 2.54 -10.92 21.97
C LEU A 94 3.67 -11.88 21.55
N ASN A 95 4.55 -11.44 20.66
CA ASN A 95 5.68 -12.23 20.14
C ASN A 95 7.00 -11.45 20.30
N PRO A 96 7.56 -11.38 21.53
CA PRO A 96 8.77 -10.61 21.79
C PRO A 96 9.97 -11.01 20.92
N ASP A 97 10.06 -12.28 20.53
CA ASP A 97 11.14 -12.81 19.68
C ASP A 97 11.09 -12.26 18.24
N CYS A 98 9.96 -11.69 17.81
CA CYS A 98 9.79 -11.09 16.48
C CYS A 98 9.99 -9.56 16.50
N ARG A 99 10.38 -8.97 17.63
CA ARG A 99 10.50 -7.53 17.79
C ARG A 99 11.94 -7.06 17.62
N ASN A 100 12.14 -6.05 16.78
CA ASN A 100 13.42 -5.32 16.73
C ASN A 100 13.57 -4.39 17.93
N ASP A 101 14.81 -4.18 18.38
CA ASP A 101 15.13 -3.31 19.53
C ASP A 101 14.75 -1.84 19.29
N THR A 102 14.78 -1.39 18.04
CA THR A 102 14.43 -0.02 17.66
C THR A 102 12.92 0.13 17.52
N LYS A 103 12.26 0.60 18.58
CA LYS A 103 10.86 1.02 18.52
C LYS A 103 10.75 2.47 18.06
N VAL A 104 9.95 2.70 17.02
CA VAL A 104 9.55 4.04 16.58
C VAL A 104 8.05 4.22 16.83
N SER A 105 7.67 5.32 17.45
CA SER A 105 6.25 5.59 17.73
C SER A 105 5.51 6.04 16.48
N TRP A 106 4.21 5.77 16.37
CA TRP A 106 3.40 6.27 15.27
C TRP A 106 3.50 7.79 15.11
N SER A 107 3.48 8.55 16.21
CA SER A 107 3.62 10.00 16.20
C SER A 107 4.92 10.49 15.55
N ASP A 108 5.99 9.70 15.62
CA ASP A 108 7.28 10.08 15.02
C ASP A 108 7.31 9.85 13.50
N ILE A 109 6.42 9.02 12.95
CA ILE A 109 6.40 8.63 11.53
C ILE A 109 5.15 9.06 10.78
N ALA A 110 4.07 9.42 11.47
CA ALA A 110 2.77 9.74 10.88
C ALA A 110 2.88 10.80 9.77
N ASP A 111 3.54 11.92 10.05
CA ASP A 111 3.72 13.00 9.08
C ASP A 111 4.54 12.58 7.85
N LYS A 112 5.52 11.69 8.06
CA LYS A 112 6.34 11.15 6.96
C LYS A 112 5.49 10.22 6.08
N VAL A 113 4.68 9.35 6.69
CA VAL A 113 3.75 8.46 5.97
C VAL A 113 2.70 9.26 5.21
N ALA A 114 2.12 10.29 5.84
CA ALA A 114 1.17 11.20 5.21
C ALA A 114 1.78 11.88 3.98
N TRP A 115 3.01 12.38 4.10
CA TRP A 115 3.75 12.97 2.98
C TRP A 115 4.00 11.94 1.86
N ILE A 116 4.32 10.68 2.18
CA ILE A 116 4.49 9.65 1.15
C ILE A 116 3.19 9.41 0.38
N PHE A 117 2.04 9.34 1.06
CA PHE A 117 0.75 9.17 0.41
C PHE A 117 0.34 10.37 -0.45
N SER A 118 0.79 11.58 -0.13
CA SER A 118 0.53 12.76 -0.94
C SER A 118 1.37 12.84 -2.22
N GLN A 119 2.34 11.95 -2.43
CA GLN A 119 3.20 12.00 -3.62
C GLN A 119 2.46 11.53 -4.87
N GLU A 120 2.28 12.46 -5.83
CA GLU A 120 1.80 12.15 -7.17
C GLU A 120 2.90 11.41 -7.97
N GLY A 121 2.50 10.46 -8.81
CA GLY A 121 3.43 9.73 -9.66
C GLY A 121 2.90 8.37 -10.08
N ASN A 122 3.61 7.69 -10.98
CA ASN A 122 3.28 6.31 -11.33
C ASN A 122 3.66 5.34 -10.18
N LYS A 123 3.34 4.05 -10.33
CA LYS A 123 3.64 3.02 -9.30
C LYS A 123 5.12 3.02 -8.88
N TRP A 124 6.03 3.16 -9.84
CA TRP A 124 7.48 3.11 -9.63
C TRP A 124 7.99 4.33 -8.88
N ASP A 125 7.51 5.52 -9.25
CA ASP A 125 7.88 6.76 -8.57
C ASP A 125 7.51 6.69 -7.09
N ARG A 126 6.27 6.27 -6.80
CA ARG A 126 5.76 6.15 -5.42
C ARG A 126 6.49 5.06 -4.63
N ALA A 127 6.76 3.91 -5.25
CA ALA A 127 7.57 2.86 -4.62
C ALA A 127 9.01 3.33 -4.34
N GLY A 128 9.58 4.14 -5.22
CA GLY A 128 10.89 4.76 -5.05
C GLY A 128 10.95 5.69 -3.83
N VAL A 129 9.87 6.46 -3.58
CA VAL A 129 9.76 7.29 -2.38
C VAL A 129 9.81 6.44 -1.11
N TRP A 130 9.03 5.35 -1.04
CA TRP A 130 9.06 4.42 0.09
C TRP A 130 10.47 3.86 0.34
N LYS A 131 11.14 3.40 -0.72
CA LYS A 131 12.51 2.87 -0.65
C LYS A 131 13.49 3.90 -0.12
N LEU A 132 13.44 5.13 -0.63
CA LEU A 132 14.33 6.20 -0.22
C LEU A 132 14.11 6.59 1.24
N CYS A 133 12.86 6.67 1.70
CA CYS A 133 12.56 6.91 3.11
C CYS A 133 13.11 5.80 4.00
N SER A 134 12.96 4.54 3.61
CA SER A 134 13.52 3.38 4.33
C SER A 134 15.05 3.45 4.40
N GLN A 135 15.73 3.69 3.26
CA GLN A 135 17.19 3.78 3.18
C GLN A 135 17.77 4.92 4.04
N ASN A 136 17.02 6.01 4.21
CA ASN A 136 17.41 7.14 5.05
C ASN A 136 17.09 6.94 6.54
N GLY A 137 16.50 5.80 6.91
CA GLY A 137 16.14 5.50 8.31
C GLY A 137 14.97 6.32 8.83
N ASN A 138 14.10 6.82 7.94
CA ASN A 138 12.94 7.64 8.31
C ASN A 138 11.95 6.89 9.21
N PHE A 139 12.05 5.55 9.26
CA PHE A 139 11.21 4.66 10.07
C PHE A 139 11.97 3.96 11.21
N GLY A 140 13.15 4.49 11.58
CA GLY A 140 13.94 4.03 12.74
C GLY A 140 15.31 3.51 12.38
N THR A 141 15.36 2.45 11.59
CA THR A 141 16.62 1.87 11.08
C THR A 141 16.68 2.08 9.57
N ALA A 142 17.86 2.48 9.08
CA ALA A 142 18.13 2.58 7.65
C ALA A 142 18.16 1.18 7.04
N GLU A 143 17.22 0.89 6.15
CA GLU A 143 17.07 -0.42 5.52
C GLU A 143 16.82 -0.28 4.02
N GLU A 144 17.47 -1.15 3.25
CA GLU A 144 17.23 -1.28 1.81
C GLU A 144 16.06 -2.22 1.57
N ILE A 145 14.97 -1.69 1.02
CA ILE A 145 13.85 -2.52 0.55
C ILE A 145 14.24 -3.11 -0.80
N PRO A 146 14.29 -4.45 -0.95
CA PRO A 146 14.71 -5.09 -2.18
C PRO A 146 13.80 -4.75 -3.36
N GLU A 147 14.36 -4.83 -4.57
CA GLU A 147 13.54 -4.77 -5.78
C GLU A 147 12.61 -5.99 -5.85
N TYR A 148 11.37 -5.74 -6.26
CA TYR A 148 10.42 -6.82 -6.48
C TYR A 148 10.80 -7.54 -7.77
N ASP A 149 11.14 -8.82 -7.66
CA ASP A 149 11.41 -9.71 -8.79
C ASP A 149 10.19 -10.60 -9.06
N SER A 150 9.46 -10.30 -10.13
CA SER A 150 8.30 -11.09 -10.53
C SER A 150 8.68 -12.48 -11.03
N ASP A 151 9.86 -12.62 -11.63
CA ASP A 151 10.28 -13.87 -12.25
C ASP A 151 10.67 -14.85 -11.14
N ALA A 152 11.38 -14.40 -10.11
CA ALA A 152 11.65 -15.21 -8.92
C ALA A 152 10.38 -15.76 -8.26
N TRP A 153 9.32 -14.95 -8.15
CA TRP A 153 8.03 -15.40 -7.62
C TRP A 153 7.32 -16.41 -8.54
N ASN A 154 7.28 -16.12 -9.84
CA ASN A 154 6.60 -16.96 -10.83
C ASN A 154 7.34 -18.28 -11.08
N ASP A 155 8.66 -18.30 -10.97
CA ASP A 155 9.48 -19.50 -11.08
C ASP A 155 9.19 -20.44 -9.91
N GLN A 156 9.09 -19.92 -8.67
CA GLN A 156 8.65 -20.74 -7.53
C GLN A 156 7.25 -21.32 -7.75
N CYS A 157 6.33 -20.58 -8.38
CA CYS A 157 5.00 -21.09 -8.72
C CYS A 157 5.04 -22.18 -9.80
N SER A 158 5.90 -22.02 -10.80
CA SER A 158 5.95 -22.93 -11.96
C SER A 158 6.67 -24.23 -11.61
N ASN A 159 7.66 -24.15 -10.73
CA ASN A 159 8.51 -25.27 -10.34
C ASN A 159 7.88 -26.19 -9.27
N PHE A 160 6.64 -25.92 -8.82
CA PHE A 160 5.93 -26.82 -7.89
C PHE A 160 5.80 -28.25 -8.43
N GLY A 161 5.67 -28.42 -9.75
CA GLY A 161 5.57 -29.73 -10.39
C GLY A 161 6.88 -30.51 -10.44
N ASP A 162 8.01 -29.83 -10.24
CA ASP A 162 9.37 -30.38 -10.39
C ASP A 162 10.05 -30.65 -9.04
N LEU A 163 9.32 -30.51 -7.93
CA LEU A 163 9.84 -30.79 -6.59
C LEU A 163 10.00 -32.30 -6.38
N ASP A 164 11.17 -32.70 -5.88
CA ASP A 164 11.50 -34.11 -5.59
C ASP A 164 10.59 -34.72 -4.50
N SER A 165 10.09 -33.89 -3.57
CA SER A 165 9.17 -34.32 -2.54
C SER A 165 8.15 -33.23 -2.15
N GLY A 166 6.97 -33.65 -1.68
CA GLY A 166 5.96 -32.72 -1.16
C GLY A 166 6.41 -31.94 0.08
N SER A 167 7.43 -32.42 0.80
CA SER A 167 8.05 -31.70 1.91
C SER A 167 8.87 -30.49 1.45
N ASP A 168 9.50 -30.55 0.27
CA ASP A 168 10.29 -29.44 -0.26
C ASP A 168 9.39 -28.24 -0.60
N GLY A 169 8.14 -28.52 -0.97
CA GLY A 169 7.12 -27.49 -1.20
C GLY A 169 6.72 -26.72 0.05
N LEU A 170 6.87 -27.30 1.26
CA LEU A 170 6.51 -26.63 2.52
C LEU A 170 7.45 -25.48 2.87
N GLU A 171 8.68 -25.54 2.39
CA GLU A 171 9.73 -24.55 2.64
C GLU A 171 9.68 -23.38 1.65
N LEU A 172 8.99 -23.53 0.51
CA LEU A 172 8.82 -22.46 -0.46
C LEU A 172 8.02 -21.28 0.12
N GLU A 173 8.52 -20.06 -0.11
CA GLU A 173 7.90 -18.83 0.37
C GLU A 173 6.50 -18.66 -0.21
N VAL A 174 6.34 -18.96 -1.50
CA VAL A 174 5.03 -18.89 -2.17
C VAL A 174 4.01 -19.86 -1.58
N HIS A 175 4.44 -21.08 -1.21
CA HIS A 175 3.55 -22.04 -0.55
C HIS A 175 3.11 -21.52 0.82
N ARG A 176 4.06 -21.02 1.62
CA ARG A 176 3.79 -20.45 2.95
C ARG A 176 2.82 -19.27 2.86
N PHE A 177 3.00 -18.40 1.87
CA PHE A 177 2.09 -17.28 1.60
C PHE A 177 0.68 -17.76 1.28
N TYR A 178 0.50 -18.63 0.28
CA TYR A 178 -0.83 -19.12 -0.10
C TYR A 178 -1.51 -19.91 1.02
N ARG A 179 -0.74 -20.68 1.80
CA ARG A 179 -1.25 -21.36 2.98
C ARG A 179 -1.77 -20.38 4.03
N ALA A 180 -1.00 -19.34 4.36
CA ALA A 180 -1.42 -18.30 5.30
C ALA A 180 -2.66 -17.54 4.79
N ALA A 181 -2.67 -17.16 3.51
CA ALA A 181 -3.80 -16.50 2.86
C ALA A 181 -5.06 -17.38 2.89
N SER A 182 -4.93 -18.68 2.60
CA SER A 182 -6.04 -19.63 2.66
C SER A 182 -6.63 -19.74 4.07
N TYR A 183 -5.79 -19.85 5.11
CA TYR A 183 -6.26 -19.84 6.49
C TYR A 183 -6.96 -18.53 6.85
N HIS A 184 -6.40 -17.39 6.45
CA HIS A 184 -6.99 -16.09 6.75
C HIS A 184 -8.35 -15.91 6.06
N ILE A 185 -8.45 -16.27 4.77
CA ILE A 185 -9.72 -16.27 4.03
C ILE A 185 -10.74 -17.18 4.72
N HIS A 186 -10.32 -18.38 5.16
CA HIS A 186 -11.22 -19.29 5.87
C HIS A 186 -11.78 -18.66 7.15
N TYR A 187 -10.92 -18.05 7.96
CA TYR A 187 -11.33 -17.33 9.17
C TYR A 187 -12.28 -16.17 8.83
N VAL A 188 -11.96 -15.36 7.83
CA VAL A 188 -12.79 -14.22 7.43
C VAL A 188 -14.19 -14.69 7.03
N LEU A 189 -14.27 -15.70 6.17
CA LEU A 189 -15.54 -16.16 5.61
C LEU A 189 -16.38 -16.96 6.60
N ARG A 190 -15.76 -17.72 7.50
CA ARG A 190 -16.50 -18.66 8.38
C ARG A 190 -16.69 -18.16 9.81
N ASP A 191 -15.81 -17.28 10.28
CA ASP A 191 -15.83 -16.80 11.65
C ASP A 191 -16.14 -15.30 11.71
N LEU A 192 -15.33 -14.47 11.04
CA LEU A 192 -15.42 -13.01 11.17
C LEU A 192 -16.72 -12.45 10.57
N LEU A 193 -16.98 -12.69 9.29
CA LEU A 193 -18.16 -12.17 8.61
C LEU A 193 -19.47 -12.69 9.23
N PRO A 194 -19.60 -14.00 9.54
CA PRO A 194 -20.78 -14.52 10.22
C PRO A 194 -21.01 -13.91 11.61
N THR A 195 -19.94 -13.61 12.37
CA THR A 195 -20.06 -12.92 13.67
C THR A 195 -20.70 -11.52 13.54
N HIS A 196 -20.54 -10.88 12.39
CA HIS A 196 -21.16 -9.60 12.06
C HIS A 196 -22.47 -9.72 11.26
N GLY A 197 -23.05 -10.93 11.18
CA GLY A 197 -24.32 -11.17 10.50
C GLY A 197 -24.23 -11.17 8.97
N VAL A 198 -23.03 -11.17 8.41
CA VAL A 198 -22.80 -11.28 6.96
C VAL A 198 -22.69 -12.77 6.62
N MET A 199 -23.73 -13.33 5.99
CA MET A 199 -23.70 -14.72 5.53
C MET A 199 -22.92 -14.84 4.22
N VAL A 200 -21.88 -15.65 4.24
CA VAL A 200 -21.15 -16.07 3.05
C VAL A 200 -21.67 -17.46 2.66
N VAL A 201 -22.22 -17.60 1.45
CA VAL A 201 -22.74 -18.87 0.89
C VAL A 201 -21.75 -19.44 -0.10
#